data_AF-A0AB37WXV5-F1
#
_entry.id   AF-A0AB37WXV5-F1
#
_cell.length_a   1.000
_cell.length_b   1.000
_cell.length_c   1.000
_cell.angle_alpha   90.00
_cell.angle_beta   90.00
_cell.angle_gamma   90.00
#
_symmetry.space_group_name_H-M   'P 1'
#
loop_
_entity.id
_entity.type
_entity.pdbx_description
1 polymer ?
#
loop_
_entity_poly.entity_id
_entity_poly.type
_entity_poly.pdbx_seq_one_letter_code
_entity_poly.pdbx_strand_id
1 'polypeptide(L)'
;MASVALWLAVLTAASTTASPVLSAKAETNTLNVDVDLQGVPSAVRSLFLPGSPNVTTPTNTSRCKVYPDDPQWPSDEAWSQLNKVTGDRVINAPTPLAAVCYPGDDYNAAKCSEYTVAAWQKSYIHMIDPIEIMSPVAQGMTCTPPVLFDSHGCTRGGFPMYVVNATEPKHVQAAVNFARNTGVRLVIKNTGHDFLGKSGGKDALSIWTHNMKDIEYIEEYVDEKLNWTGPAFKSGVGVQAFEIYKAAAEKGRIVVGGEGETVGVMGGYIQGGGHSPLTGLYGTGADSVLSMEVVTADGEFVVANSTSNTDLFWALRGGGGSTFGVVTSVTVKAHPDLEVTVSRFGFTSAQTGNETFWAAIRAYVDLWIDNADAGTYTYWTLIPSNGTFSFAFSPFFAPGKNVEEATALLQPWFDQLNDLGVKFDPNITHYDNYYDAWRNSFPLEAVQKPNVATASRLFPRANFETAEKRQEVYERIRASSEKNRVQVHFNMQAKDPYNTDNAVNTHWRPLVSFSMQSVRWPINSTAEEILKIRKDFQAGDMQSWRDISPGAGSYLAEADRLEPDFGNAFFGDNYPRLLELKKKLDPQDVFFATTSVGSERWRVESVDGLPNENGKLCRV
;
A
#
# COMPACT_ATOMS: atom_id res chain seq x y z
N MET A 1 42.38 51.16 33.76
CA MET A 1 41.66 52.12 34.60
C MET A 1 40.25 52.26 34.06
N ALA A 2 39.27 51.92 34.91
CA ALA A 2 37.87 52.39 34.97
C ALA A 2 37.00 52.29 33.68
N SER A 3 36.01 51.40 33.53
CA SER A 3 34.77 51.15 34.33
C SER A 3 33.63 52.13 34.00
N VAL A 4 32.46 51.61 33.59
CA VAL A 4 31.16 51.67 34.31
C VAL A 4 29.94 51.55 33.36
N ALA A 5 29.14 50.50 33.63
CA ALA A 5 27.68 50.29 33.60
C ALA A 5 26.83 50.51 32.33
N LEU A 6 26.07 49.52 31.84
CA LEU A 6 24.88 48.79 32.37
C LEU A 6 23.56 49.53 32.09
N TRP A 7 22.75 48.97 31.18
CA TRP A 7 21.29 49.07 31.21
C TRP A 7 20.71 47.68 30.94
N LEU A 8 20.08 47.09 31.96
CA LEU A 8 19.15 45.98 31.84
C LEU A 8 17.87 46.50 31.18
N ALA A 9 17.40 45.80 30.15
CA ALA A 9 15.98 45.81 29.79
C ALA A 9 15.51 44.35 29.79
N VAL A 10 14.69 44.04 30.79
CA VAL A 10 13.88 42.84 30.87
C VAL A 10 12.87 42.89 29.73
N LEU A 11 12.94 41.94 28.79
CA LEU A 11 11.90 41.69 27.81
C LEU A 11 11.35 40.30 28.06
N THR A 12 10.14 40.31 28.59
CA THR A 12 9.23 39.19 28.82
C THR A 12 9.10 38.33 27.57
N ALA A 13 9.30 37.02 27.74
CA ALA A 13 8.94 36.00 26.76
C ALA A 13 7.44 36.08 26.48
N ALA A 14 7.08 36.59 25.30
CA ALA A 14 5.77 36.40 24.73
C ALA A 14 5.84 35.16 23.83
N SER A 15 5.19 34.08 24.27
CA SER A 15 4.92 32.89 23.49
C SER A 15 4.06 33.26 22.27
N THR A 16 4.69 33.37 21.10
CA THR A 16 3.97 33.43 19.82
C THR A 16 3.76 32.01 19.35
N THR A 17 2.52 31.54 19.39
CA THR A 17 2.06 30.33 18.70
C THR A 17 2.32 30.49 17.20
N ALA A 18 3.37 29.84 16.69
CA ALA A 18 3.70 29.87 15.28
C ALA A 18 2.77 28.91 14.52
N SER A 19 1.94 29.46 13.64
CA SER A 19 1.32 28.70 12.54
C SER A 19 2.40 28.44 11.48
N PRO A 20 2.49 27.24 10.88
CA PRO A 20 3.45 27.01 9.82
C PRO A 20 3.06 27.90 8.64
N VAL A 21 3.95 28.84 8.28
CA VAL A 21 3.83 29.65 7.08
C VAL A 21 4.09 28.73 5.89
N LEU A 22 3.06 27.99 5.47
CA LEU A 22 2.95 27.50 4.10
C LEU A 22 2.98 28.73 3.20
N SER A 23 3.81 28.69 2.16
CA SER A 23 3.97 29.82 1.26
C SER A 23 2.60 30.31 0.77
N ALA A 24 2.35 31.60 0.96
CA ALA A 24 1.18 32.29 0.49
C ALA A 24 1.25 32.39 -1.05
N LYS A 25 0.94 31.29 -1.77
CA LYS A 25 0.70 31.30 -3.23
C LYS A 25 0.13 30.00 -3.84
N ALA A 26 -0.60 29.18 -3.08
CA ALA A 26 -1.54 28.25 -3.68
C ALA A 26 -2.95 28.76 -3.37
N GLU A 27 -3.65 29.33 -4.36
CA GLU A 27 -5.11 29.25 -4.34
C GLU A 27 -5.41 27.75 -4.25
N THR A 28 -5.81 27.26 -3.08
CA THR A 28 -6.23 25.86 -2.96
C THR A 28 -7.46 25.74 -3.84
N ASN A 29 -7.33 25.07 -4.99
CA ASN A 29 -8.41 24.80 -5.94
C ASN A 29 -9.42 23.82 -5.32
N THR A 30 -10.12 24.30 -4.29
CA THR A 30 -11.21 23.63 -3.59
C THR A 30 -12.54 24.03 -4.24
N LEU A 31 -13.53 23.17 -4.08
CA LEU A 31 -14.86 23.37 -4.62
C LEU A 31 -15.53 24.55 -3.93
N ASN A 32 -15.83 25.61 -4.68
CA ASN A 32 -16.63 26.73 -4.25
C ASN A 32 -18.07 26.56 -4.77
N VAL A 33 -19.00 26.25 -3.88
CA VAL A 33 -20.41 25.97 -4.21
C VAL A 33 -21.10 27.12 -4.98
N ASP A 34 -20.76 28.36 -4.69
CA ASP A 34 -21.42 29.52 -5.30
C ASP A 34 -20.89 29.78 -6.72
N VAL A 35 -19.63 29.42 -6.98
CA VAL A 35 -18.97 29.62 -8.27
C VAL A 35 -19.07 28.36 -9.13
N ASP A 36 -18.55 27.23 -8.66
CA ASP A 36 -18.41 26.01 -9.45
C ASP A 36 -19.75 25.34 -9.75
N LEU A 37 -20.76 25.55 -8.91
CA LEU A 37 -22.10 24.97 -9.12
C LEU A 37 -23.09 25.96 -9.76
N GLN A 38 -22.70 27.21 -10.05
CA GLN A 38 -23.61 28.25 -10.55
C GLN A 38 -24.38 27.80 -11.80
N GLY A 39 -23.72 27.09 -12.72
CA GLY A 39 -24.32 26.57 -13.96
C GLY A 39 -25.00 25.20 -13.83
N VAL A 40 -24.96 24.57 -12.65
CA VAL A 40 -25.53 23.24 -12.44
C VAL A 40 -27.06 23.35 -12.28
N PRO A 41 -27.85 22.60 -13.08
CA PRO A 41 -29.31 22.64 -12.99
C PRO A 41 -29.82 22.33 -11.58
N SER A 42 -30.86 23.05 -11.15
CA SER A 42 -31.44 22.91 -9.81
C SER A 42 -31.86 21.47 -9.46
N ALA A 43 -32.28 20.69 -10.47
CA ALA A 43 -32.69 19.29 -10.31
C ALA A 43 -31.56 18.35 -9.85
N VAL A 44 -30.29 18.69 -10.15
CA VAL A 44 -29.12 17.84 -9.84
C VAL A 44 -28.07 18.56 -8.98
N ARG A 45 -28.24 19.87 -8.70
CA ARG A 45 -27.31 20.67 -7.90
C ARG A 45 -27.06 20.08 -6.51
N SER A 46 -28.08 19.51 -5.87
CA SER A 46 -27.96 18.89 -4.54
C SER A 46 -26.98 17.73 -4.49
N LEU A 47 -26.71 17.07 -5.62
CA LEU A 47 -25.77 15.95 -5.68
C LEU A 47 -24.33 16.38 -5.43
N PHE A 48 -23.99 17.65 -5.65
CA PHE A 48 -22.63 18.18 -5.53
C PHE A 48 -22.39 18.97 -4.23
N LEU A 49 -23.43 19.18 -3.42
CA LEU A 49 -23.31 19.94 -2.18
C LEU A 49 -22.58 19.12 -1.09
N PRO A 50 -21.70 19.75 -0.28
CA PRO A 50 -21.13 19.14 0.91
C PRO A 50 -22.19 18.65 1.90
N GLY A 51 -21.80 17.68 2.73
CA GLY A 51 -22.65 17.15 3.78
C GLY A 51 -22.83 18.18 4.89
N SER A 52 -24.04 18.28 5.45
CA SER A 52 -24.25 19.06 6.68
C SER A 52 -24.00 18.15 7.89
N PRO A 53 -23.20 18.57 8.90
CA PRO A 53 -22.86 17.74 10.06
C PRO A 53 -24.08 17.31 10.91
N ASN A 54 -25.25 17.96 10.72
CA ASN A 54 -26.49 17.69 11.43
C ASN A 54 -27.61 17.10 10.57
N VAL A 55 -27.36 16.75 9.29
CA VAL A 55 -28.37 16.16 8.42
C VAL A 55 -28.09 14.67 8.27
N THR A 56 -28.88 13.86 8.97
CA THR A 56 -29.13 12.48 8.55
C THR A 56 -29.83 12.54 7.19
N THR A 57 -29.08 12.42 6.10
CA THR A 57 -29.65 12.12 4.78
C THR A 57 -30.57 10.91 4.92
N PRO A 58 -31.68 10.81 4.16
CA PRO A 58 -32.64 9.73 4.32
C PRO A 58 -31.87 8.42 4.32
N THR A 59 -32.05 7.63 5.38
CA THR A 59 -31.48 6.27 5.48
C THR A 59 -31.79 5.58 4.16
N ASN A 60 -30.77 5.40 3.32
CA ASN A 60 -30.94 4.64 2.10
C ASN A 60 -31.35 3.24 2.57
N THR A 61 -32.64 2.93 2.46
CA THR A 61 -33.24 1.69 2.96
C THR A 61 -32.79 0.50 2.12
N SER A 62 -32.12 0.76 1.00
CA SER A 62 -31.44 -0.26 0.21
C SER A 62 -30.30 -0.89 1.00
N ARG A 63 -30.33 -2.22 1.05
CA ARG A 63 -29.23 -3.03 1.59
C ARG A 63 -27.94 -2.83 0.79
N CYS A 64 -28.02 -2.56 -0.50
CA CYS A 64 -26.87 -2.42 -1.40
C CYS A 64 -26.63 -0.96 -1.81
N LYS A 65 -25.38 -0.63 -2.17
CA LYS A 65 -25.06 0.58 -2.93
C LYS A 65 -25.84 0.58 -4.26
N VAL A 66 -25.96 1.75 -4.88
CA VAL A 66 -26.72 1.93 -6.13
C VAL A 66 -25.89 1.49 -7.34
N TYR A 67 -26.50 0.71 -8.23
CA TYR A 67 -25.93 0.14 -9.46
C TYR A 67 -26.72 0.58 -10.71
N PRO A 68 -26.16 0.45 -11.94
CA PRO A 68 -26.79 0.92 -13.18
C PRO A 68 -28.23 0.45 -13.42
N ASP A 69 -28.56 -0.77 -12.99
CA ASP A 69 -29.91 -1.35 -13.18
C ASP A 69 -30.92 -0.91 -12.10
N ASP A 70 -30.48 -0.17 -11.07
CA ASP A 70 -31.33 0.27 -9.98
C ASP A 70 -32.07 1.58 -10.38
N PRO A 71 -33.36 1.76 -10.03
CA PRO A 71 -34.12 2.98 -10.34
C PRO A 71 -33.51 4.28 -9.77
N GLN A 72 -32.69 4.16 -8.73
CA GLN A 72 -31.99 5.25 -8.06
C GLN A 72 -30.67 5.63 -8.75
N TRP A 73 -30.28 4.92 -9.81
CA TRP A 73 -29.07 5.24 -10.56
C TRP A 73 -29.12 6.69 -11.07
N PRO A 74 -28.03 7.47 -10.94
CA PRO A 74 -28.05 8.86 -11.40
C PRO A 74 -28.34 8.96 -12.90
N SER A 75 -29.12 9.98 -13.27
CA SER A 75 -29.45 10.25 -14.67
C SER A 75 -28.22 10.66 -15.49
N ASP A 76 -28.32 10.56 -16.81
CA ASP A 76 -27.27 11.03 -17.74
C ASP A 76 -26.93 12.51 -17.51
N GLU A 77 -27.93 13.34 -17.16
CA GLU A 77 -27.70 14.74 -16.80
C GLU A 77 -26.84 14.86 -15.53
N ALA A 78 -27.09 14.04 -14.51
CA ALA A 78 -26.28 14.05 -13.30
C ALA A 78 -24.81 13.68 -13.59
N TRP A 79 -24.57 12.63 -14.38
CA TRP A 79 -23.22 12.25 -14.81
C TRP A 79 -22.55 13.31 -15.69
N SER A 80 -23.29 13.92 -16.62
CA SER A 80 -22.81 15.03 -17.46
C SER A 80 -22.40 16.24 -16.61
N GLN A 81 -23.16 16.57 -15.56
CA GLN A 81 -22.82 17.67 -14.66
C GLN A 81 -21.62 17.34 -13.78
N LEU A 82 -21.44 16.09 -13.35
CA LEU A 82 -20.19 15.68 -12.68
C LEU A 82 -18.99 15.90 -13.59
N ASN A 83 -19.11 15.56 -14.88
CA ASN A 83 -18.05 15.82 -15.86
C ASN A 83 -17.73 17.32 -15.97
N LYS A 84 -18.75 18.18 -16.09
CA LYS A 84 -18.56 19.64 -16.17
C LYS A 84 -17.94 20.24 -14.91
N VAL A 85 -18.45 19.89 -13.72
CA VAL A 85 -17.94 20.38 -12.42
C VAL A 85 -16.48 19.95 -12.21
N THR A 86 -16.08 18.81 -12.76
CA THR A 86 -14.69 18.33 -12.70
C THR A 86 -13.81 18.85 -13.85
N GLY A 87 -14.33 19.72 -14.72
CA GLY A 87 -13.61 20.27 -15.86
C GLY A 87 -13.29 19.23 -16.93
N ASP A 88 -14.30 18.45 -17.33
CA ASP A 88 -14.25 17.39 -18.33
C ASP A 88 -13.28 16.24 -18.00
N ARG A 89 -13.22 15.86 -16.72
CA ARG A 89 -12.32 14.81 -16.21
C ARG A 89 -13.01 13.49 -15.86
N VAL A 90 -14.28 13.32 -16.21
CA VAL A 90 -14.98 12.03 -16.06
C VAL A 90 -14.75 11.18 -17.32
N ILE A 91 -14.16 10.01 -17.10
CA ILE A 91 -14.07 8.94 -18.08
C ILE A 91 -15.30 8.05 -17.88
N ASN A 92 -16.20 8.06 -18.86
CA ASN A 92 -17.41 7.23 -18.85
C ASN A 92 -17.11 5.88 -19.52
N ALA A 93 -17.43 4.79 -18.84
CA ALA A 93 -17.34 3.43 -19.35
C ALA A 93 -16.00 3.05 -20.00
N PRO A 94 -14.83 3.38 -19.40
CA PRO A 94 -13.53 3.05 -19.98
C PRO A 94 -13.42 1.55 -20.30
N THR A 95 -12.88 1.19 -21.46
CA THR A 95 -12.73 -0.21 -21.87
C THR A 95 -11.54 -0.88 -21.15
N PRO A 96 -11.70 -2.08 -20.55
CA PRO A 96 -10.61 -2.85 -19.96
C PRO A 96 -9.50 -3.10 -20.99
N LEU A 97 -8.23 -3.09 -20.56
CA LEU A 97 -7.11 -3.19 -21.48
C LEU A 97 -7.19 -4.45 -22.34
N ALA A 98 -7.61 -5.57 -21.74
CA ALA A 98 -7.70 -6.87 -22.41
C ALA A 98 -8.92 -7.04 -23.32
N ALA A 99 -9.85 -6.08 -23.40
CA ALA A 99 -11.04 -6.20 -24.24
C ALA A 99 -10.69 -6.41 -25.73
N VAL A 100 -9.56 -5.83 -26.16
CA VAL A 100 -9.01 -6.00 -27.52
C VAL A 100 -8.70 -7.45 -27.89
N CYS A 101 -8.61 -8.35 -26.91
CA CYS A 101 -8.38 -9.79 -27.11
C CYS A 101 -9.66 -10.59 -27.36
N TYR A 102 -10.84 -9.99 -27.19
CA TYR A 102 -12.12 -10.68 -27.26
C TYR A 102 -12.96 -10.20 -28.45
N PRO A 103 -13.80 -11.07 -29.06
CA PRO A 103 -14.71 -10.66 -30.12
C PRO A 103 -15.64 -9.52 -29.67
N GLY A 104 -15.73 -8.47 -30.47
CA GLY A 104 -16.54 -7.27 -30.19
C GLY A 104 -16.02 -6.06 -30.95
N ASP A 105 -16.63 -4.89 -30.70
CA ASP A 105 -16.27 -3.63 -31.37
C ASP A 105 -14.82 -3.20 -31.10
N ASP A 106 -14.29 -3.54 -29.93
CA ASP A 106 -12.92 -3.20 -29.50
C ASP A 106 -11.86 -4.23 -29.96
N TYR A 107 -12.26 -5.32 -30.63
CA TYR A 107 -11.34 -6.41 -31.00
C TYR A 107 -10.17 -5.92 -31.86
N ASN A 108 -8.95 -6.18 -31.41
CA ASN A 108 -7.72 -5.85 -32.12
C ASN A 108 -6.64 -6.91 -31.87
N ALA A 109 -6.51 -7.84 -32.82
CA ALA A 109 -5.55 -8.94 -32.75
C ALA A 109 -4.09 -8.48 -32.62
N ALA A 110 -3.72 -7.39 -33.30
CA ALA A 110 -2.36 -6.86 -33.23
C ALA A 110 -2.06 -6.33 -31.83
N LYS A 111 -2.97 -5.54 -31.25
CA LYS A 111 -2.82 -5.04 -29.88
C LYS A 111 -2.84 -6.16 -28.85
N CYS A 112 -3.74 -7.14 -29.01
CA CYS A 112 -3.78 -8.31 -28.13
C CYS A 112 -2.46 -9.09 -28.15
N SER A 113 -1.81 -9.22 -29.31
CA SER A 113 -0.52 -9.92 -29.42
C SER A 113 0.63 -9.25 -28.64
N GLU A 114 0.50 -7.95 -28.31
CA GLU A 114 1.46 -7.24 -27.44
C GLU A 114 1.33 -7.68 -25.97
N TYR A 115 0.16 -8.16 -25.54
CA TYR A 115 -0.14 -8.59 -24.17
C TYR A 115 0.35 -10.02 -23.89
N THR A 116 1.64 -10.25 -24.15
CA THR A 116 2.34 -11.48 -23.71
C THR A 116 2.34 -11.60 -22.19
N VAL A 117 2.62 -12.80 -21.67
CA VAL A 117 2.79 -13.03 -20.21
C VAL A 117 3.78 -12.03 -19.60
N ALA A 118 4.95 -11.86 -20.23
CA ALA A 118 5.99 -10.97 -19.73
C ALA A 118 5.61 -9.48 -19.82
N ALA A 119 4.90 -9.07 -20.88
CA ALA A 119 4.45 -7.69 -21.03
C ALA A 119 3.37 -7.33 -20.01
N TRP A 120 2.38 -8.21 -19.83
CA TRP A 120 1.28 -8.01 -18.89
C TRP A 120 1.72 -8.02 -17.43
N GLN A 121 2.84 -8.68 -17.13
CA GLN A 121 3.41 -8.69 -15.79
C GLN A 121 4.11 -7.38 -15.40
N LYS A 122 4.32 -6.44 -16.32
CA LYS A 122 4.93 -5.14 -16.00
C LYS A 122 3.91 -4.20 -15.37
N SER A 123 4.16 -3.76 -14.15
CA SER A 123 3.29 -2.83 -13.42
C SER A 123 3.04 -1.50 -14.17
N TYR A 124 3.99 -1.03 -14.97
CA TYR A 124 3.88 0.22 -15.75
C TYR A 124 2.64 0.31 -16.63
N ILE A 125 2.18 -0.79 -17.26
CA ILE A 125 1.02 -0.71 -18.15
C ILE A 125 -0.29 -0.58 -17.37
N HIS A 126 -0.31 -1.05 -16.12
CA HIS A 126 -1.50 -1.06 -15.26
C HIS A 126 -1.62 0.20 -14.43
N MET A 127 -0.48 0.78 -14.00
CA MET A 127 -0.48 1.95 -13.13
C MET A 127 -1.09 3.19 -13.78
N ILE A 128 -0.93 3.31 -15.10
CA ILE A 128 -1.40 4.45 -15.92
C ILE A 128 -2.80 4.23 -16.49
N ASP A 129 -3.35 3.02 -16.35
CA ASP A 129 -4.71 2.73 -16.79
C ASP A 129 -5.71 3.17 -15.70
N PRO A 130 -6.86 3.79 -16.05
CA PRO A 130 -7.81 4.30 -15.07
C PRO A 130 -8.59 3.22 -14.30
N ILE A 131 -8.65 1.97 -14.77
CA ILE A 131 -9.52 0.91 -14.21
C ILE A 131 -8.82 -0.41 -13.91
N GLU A 132 -7.64 -0.68 -14.47
CA GLU A 132 -6.87 -1.89 -14.17
C GLU A 132 -6.33 -1.89 -12.73
N ILE A 133 -6.23 -3.07 -12.13
CA ILE A 133 -5.49 -3.29 -10.89
C ILE A 133 -4.53 -4.46 -11.05
N MET A 134 -3.48 -4.50 -10.24
CA MET A 134 -2.40 -5.48 -10.36
C MET A 134 -2.68 -6.80 -9.61
N SER A 135 -3.95 -7.01 -9.24
CA SER A 135 -4.46 -8.19 -8.54
C SER A 135 -5.68 -8.77 -9.27
N PRO A 136 -5.46 -9.50 -10.39
CA PRO A 136 -6.55 -9.97 -11.25
C PRO A 136 -7.54 -10.88 -10.51
N VAL A 137 -7.07 -11.71 -9.56
CA VAL A 137 -7.93 -12.54 -8.71
C VAL A 137 -8.88 -11.69 -7.87
N ALA A 138 -8.39 -10.58 -7.30
CA ALA A 138 -9.19 -9.68 -6.49
C ALA A 138 -10.12 -8.80 -7.35
N GLN A 139 -9.73 -8.46 -8.58
CA GLN A 139 -10.57 -7.76 -9.56
C GLN A 139 -11.71 -8.65 -10.09
N GLY A 140 -11.48 -9.96 -10.12
CA GLY A 140 -12.48 -10.98 -10.50
C GLY A 140 -12.21 -11.69 -11.84
N MET A 141 -11.06 -11.45 -12.48
CA MET A 141 -10.62 -12.17 -13.69
C MET A 141 -11.66 -12.19 -14.83
N THR A 142 -12.36 -11.07 -15.02
CA THR A 142 -13.49 -10.97 -15.95
C THR A 142 -13.12 -10.46 -17.33
N CYS A 143 -11.89 -9.96 -17.48
CA CYS A 143 -11.33 -9.53 -18.75
C CYS A 143 -9.79 -9.54 -18.63
N THR A 144 -9.16 -10.63 -19.05
CA THR A 144 -7.70 -10.81 -19.01
C THR A 144 -7.20 -11.29 -20.37
N PRO A 145 -5.92 -11.09 -20.74
CA PRO A 145 -5.43 -11.66 -21.98
C PRO A 145 -5.57 -13.19 -21.98
N PRO A 146 -6.16 -13.82 -23.03
CA PRO A 146 -6.37 -15.27 -23.08
C PRO A 146 -5.09 -16.12 -22.93
N VAL A 147 -3.93 -15.55 -23.25
CA VAL A 147 -2.62 -16.19 -23.04
C VAL A 147 -2.27 -16.39 -21.55
N LEU A 148 -2.90 -15.64 -20.65
CA LEU A 148 -2.76 -15.75 -19.20
C LEU A 148 -3.90 -16.53 -18.56
N PHE A 149 -5.12 -16.12 -18.88
CA PHE A 149 -6.37 -16.71 -18.40
C PHE A 149 -7.45 -16.32 -19.39
N ASP A 150 -8.13 -17.31 -19.99
CA ASP A 150 -9.25 -17.05 -20.88
C ASP A 150 -10.55 -17.02 -20.07
N SER A 151 -11.09 -15.83 -19.83
CA SER A 151 -12.40 -15.63 -19.21
C SER A 151 -13.59 -15.96 -20.12
N HIS A 152 -13.34 -16.43 -21.35
CA HIS A 152 -14.34 -16.75 -22.37
C HIS A 152 -15.27 -15.58 -22.72
N GLY A 153 -14.70 -14.37 -22.64
CA GLY A 153 -15.39 -13.10 -22.84
C GLY A 153 -14.73 -12.01 -22.00
N CYS A 154 -15.01 -10.75 -22.34
CA CYS A 154 -14.61 -9.61 -21.53
C CYS A 154 -15.87 -8.94 -20.96
N THR A 155 -16.01 -8.93 -19.64
CA THR A 155 -17.12 -8.24 -18.97
C THR A 155 -16.59 -7.19 -17.99
N ARG A 156 -17.49 -6.30 -17.55
CA ARG A 156 -17.17 -5.22 -16.61
C ARG A 156 -16.71 -5.69 -15.24
N GLY A 157 -17.12 -6.88 -14.80
CA GLY A 157 -16.73 -7.49 -13.54
C GLY A 157 -16.55 -6.53 -12.35
N GLY A 158 -15.37 -6.58 -11.73
CA GLY A 158 -14.97 -5.68 -10.63
C GLY A 158 -14.32 -4.37 -11.05
N PHE A 159 -14.41 -3.98 -12.33
CA PHE A 159 -13.96 -2.67 -12.81
C PHE A 159 -15.03 -1.60 -12.51
N PRO A 160 -14.62 -0.33 -12.24
CA PRO A 160 -15.56 0.76 -12.08
C PRO A 160 -16.27 1.12 -13.40
N MET A 161 -17.44 1.78 -13.28
CA MET A 161 -18.22 2.26 -14.42
C MET A 161 -17.78 3.66 -14.87
N TYR A 162 -17.49 4.52 -13.89
CA TYR A 162 -17.07 5.89 -14.11
C TYR A 162 -15.76 6.15 -13.37
N VAL A 163 -14.89 6.98 -13.95
CA VAL A 163 -13.63 7.38 -13.33
C VAL A 163 -13.49 8.88 -13.39
N VAL A 164 -13.26 9.54 -12.25
CA VAL A 164 -12.81 10.93 -12.19
C VAL A 164 -11.28 10.93 -12.19
N ASN A 165 -10.69 11.41 -13.28
CA ASN A 165 -9.25 11.65 -13.37
C ASN A 165 -8.88 12.88 -12.52
N ALA A 166 -8.54 12.67 -11.25
CA ALA A 166 -8.36 13.78 -10.33
C ALA A 166 -6.93 14.34 -10.38
N THR A 167 -6.81 15.66 -10.55
CA THR A 167 -5.54 16.40 -10.55
C THR A 167 -5.49 17.51 -9.49
N GLU A 168 -6.61 17.78 -8.81
CA GLU A 168 -6.73 18.81 -7.78
C GLU A 168 -7.87 18.48 -6.80
N PRO A 169 -7.88 19.08 -5.59
CA PRO A 169 -8.85 18.76 -4.55
C PRO A 169 -10.32 18.91 -4.96
N LYS A 170 -10.69 19.93 -5.76
CA LYS A 170 -12.10 20.13 -6.14
C LYS A 170 -12.72 18.94 -6.89
N HIS A 171 -11.94 18.21 -7.71
CA HIS A 171 -12.48 17.04 -8.41
C HIS A 171 -12.83 15.92 -7.44
N VAL A 172 -11.99 15.76 -6.42
CA VAL A 172 -12.20 14.79 -5.35
C VAL A 172 -13.43 15.19 -4.54
N GLN A 173 -13.58 16.47 -4.16
CA GLN A 173 -14.76 16.98 -3.45
C GLN A 173 -16.05 16.73 -4.26
N ALA A 174 -16.05 17.04 -5.56
CA ALA A 174 -17.20 16.81 -6.43
C ALA A 174 -17.57 15.32 -6.50
N ALA A 175 -16.59 14.43 -6.66
CA ALA A 175 -16.82 12.98 -6.73
C ALA A 175 -17.30 12.38 -5.40
N VAL A 176 -16.73 12.81 -4.27
CA VAL A 176 -17.15 12.39 -2.92
C VAL A 176 -18.58 12.83 -2.66
N ASN A 177 -18.91 14.10 -2.93
CA ASN A 177 -20.26 14.62 -2.77
C ASN A 177 -21.25 13.86 -3.65
N PHE A 178 -20.91 13.67 -4.93
CA PHE A 178 -21.75 12.94 -5.87
C PHE A 178 -22.03 11.50 -5.39
N ALA A 179 -21.00 10.74 -5.03
CA ALA A 179 -21.16 9.36 -4.57
C ALA A 179 -21.97 9.27 -3.27
N ARG A 180 -21.69 10.14 -2.29
CA ARG A 180 -22.44 10.19 -1.03
C ARG A 180 -23.92 10.47 -1.28
N ASN A 181 -24.21 11.50 -2.07
CA ASN A 181 -25.57 12.01 -2.26
C ASN A 181 -26.41 11.13 -3.22
N THR A 182 -25.77 10.27 -4.02
CA THR A 182 -26.45 9.32 -4.91
C THR A 182 -26.51 7.89 -4.35
N GLY A 183 -25.62 7.54 -3.41
CA GLY A 183 -25.47 6.19 -2.90
C GLY A 183 -24.71 5.25 -3.84
N VAL A 184 -24.14 5.76 -4.94
CA VAL A 184 -23.21 5.01 -5.80
C VAL A 184 -21.99 4.59 -4.99
N ARG A 185 -21.48 3.38 -5.24
CA ARG A 185 -20.24 2.90 -4.63
C ARG A 185 -19.08 3.80 -5.05
N LEU A 186 -18.34 4.34 -4.07
CA LEU A 186 -17.09 5.07 -4.31
C LEU A 186 -15.90 4.14 -4.19
N VAL A 187 -14.97 4.23 -5.13
CA VAL A 187 -13.66 3.55 -5.12
C VAL A 187 -12.58 4.63 -5.22
N ILE A 188 -11.44 4.39 -4.58
CA ILE A 188 -10.27 5.28 -4.67
C ILE A 188 -9.12 4.45 -5.24
N LYS A 189 -8.61 4.85 -6.40
CA LYS A 189 -7.48 4.19 -7.07
C LYS A 189 -6.35 5.19 -7.24
N ASN A 190 -5.18 4.83 -6.70
CA ASN A 190 -3.93 5.46 -7.09
C ASN A 190 -3.35 4.67 -8.27
N THR A 191 -2.50 3.69 -7.98
CA THR A 191 -1.78 2.89 -8.98
C THR A 191 -2.47 1.56 -9.31
N GLY A 192 -3.38 1.07 -8.46
CA GLY A 192 -3.95 -0.27 -8.60
C GLY A 192 -3.11 -1.40 -8.01
N HIS A 193 -2.08 -1.09 -7.21
CA HIS A 193 -1.17 -2.08 -6.59
C HIS A 193 -1.78 -2.98 -5.51
N ASP A 194 -2.98 -2.67 -5.00
CA ASP A 194 -3.51 -3.32 -3.80
C ASP A 194 -3.78 -4.82 -4.00
N PHE A 195 -3.08 -5.66 -3.22
CA PHE A 195 -3.13 -7.13 -3.26
C PHE A 195 -4.52 -7.70 -2.97
N LEU A 196 -5.31 -6.96 -2.22
CA LEU A 196 -6.64 -7.34 -1.79
C LEU A 196 -7.70 -6.58 -2.59
N GLY A 197 -7.40 -5.98 -3.75
CA GLY A 197 -8.39 -5.33 -4.62
C GLY A 197 -9.14 -4.13 -4.01
N LYS A 198 -8.62 -3.49 -2.96
CA LYS A 198 -9.26 -2.33 -2.28
C LYS A 198 -9.44 -1.10 -3.18
N SER A 199 -8.78 -1.10 -4.34
CA SER A 199 -8.85 -0.03 -5.34
C SER A 199 -9.70 -0.40 -6.57
N GLY A 200 -10.42 -1.52 -6.51
CA GLY A 200 -11.40 -1.95 -7.51
C GLY A 200 -12.83 -1.98 -6.94
N GLY A 201 -13.81 -2.14 -7.81
CA GLY A 201 -15.21 -2.26 -7.41
C GLY A 201 -16.15 -2.22 -8.61
N LYS A 202 -16.99 -3.26 -8.74
CA LYS A 202 -18.02 -3.36 -9.77
C LYS A 202 -18.85 -2.08 -9.88
N ASP A 203 -18.92 -1.57 -11.10
CA ASP A 203 -19.75 -0.44 -11.55
C ASP A 203 -19.65 0.83 -10.69
N ALA A 204 -18.56 0.96 -9.93
CA ALA A 204 -18.35 2.07 -9.01
C ALA A 204 -18.06 3.39 -9.76
N LEU A 205 -18.14 4.50 -9.02
CA LEU A 205 -17.41 5.72 -9.34
C LEU A 205 -16.02 5.62 -8.72
N SER A 206 -14.97 5.64 -9.53
CA SER A 206 -13.58 5.64 -9.08
C SER A 206 -13.01 7.05 -9.08
N ILE A 207 -12.35 7.45 -8.00
CA ILE A 207 -11.46 8.62 -7.97
C ILE A 207 -10.07 8.12 -8.29
N TRP A 208 -9.57 8.46 -9.49
CA TRP A 208 -8.24 8.09 -9.92
C TRP A 208 -7.26 9.22 -9.62
N THR A 209 -6.44 9.03 -8.58
CA THR A 209 -5.54 10.06 -8.04
C THR A 209 -4.13 10.03 -8.63
N HIS A 210 -3.86 9.11 -9.56
CA HIS A 210 -2.55 8.91 -10.18
C HIS A 210 -1.92 10.20 -10.71
N ASN A 211 -2.72 11.09 -11.29
CA ASN A 211 -2.24 12.31 -11.95
C ASN A 211 -2.01 13.50 -10.98
N MET A 212 -2.12 13.30 -9.66
CA MET A 212 -1.67 14.27 -8.66
C MET A 212 -0.17 14.11 -8.41
N LYS A 213 0.65 14.76 -9.24
CA LYS A 213 2.10 14.48 -9.39
C LYS A 213 3.05 15.55 -8.84
N ASP A 214 2.54 16.61 -8.23
CA ASP A 214 3.38 17.70 -7.74
C ASP A 214 4.38 17.20 -6.69
N ILE A 215 5.63 17.68 -6.74
CA ILE A 215 6.67 17.40 -5.75
C ILE A 215 7.37 18.72 -5.42
N GLU A 216 7.31 19.10 -4.15
CA GLU A 216 7.93 20.31 -3.60
C GLU A 216 8.95 19.91 -2.54
N TYR A 217 10.18 20.39 -2.69
CA TYR A 217 11.21 20.29 -1.65
C TYR A 217 11.12 21.48 -0.71
N ILE A 218 11.00 21.20 0.58
CA ILE A 218 10.97 22.19 1.66
C ILE A 218 12.28 22.05 2.42
N GLU A 219 13.16 23.06 2.34
CA GLU A 219 14.49 23.00 2.93
C GLU A 219 14.44 22.96 4.47
N GLU A 220 13.51 23.71 5.07
CA GLU A 220 13.30 23.78 6.51
C GLU A 220 11.80 23.68 6.83
N TYR A 221 11.42 22.56 7.45
CA TYR A 221 10.09 22.32 7.99
C TYR A 221 10.20 22.17 9.51
N VAL A 222 9.33 22.85 10.25
CA VAL A 222 9.31 22.84 11.72
C VAL A 222 7.95 22.31 12.21
N ASP A 223 7.99 21.24 13.01
CA ASP A 223 6.86 20.75 13.80
C ASP A 223 7.33 20.38 15.20
N GLU A 224 6.98 21.23 16.17
CA GLU A 224 7.38 21.07 17.57
C GLU A 224 6.75 19.83 18.23
N LYS A 225 5.53 19.46 17.84
CA LYS A 225 4.82 18.32 18.44
C LYS A 225 5.35 16.99 17.95
N LEU A 226 5.80 16.93 16.70
CA LEU A 226 6.47 15.75 16.12
C LEU A 226 7.98 15.77 16.36
N ASN A 227 8.51 16.80 17.04
CA ASN A 227 9.92 17.01 17.28
C ASN A 227 10.75 16.92 15.98
N TRP A 228 10.30 17.60 14.93
CA TRP A 228 10.98 17.64 13.64
C TRP A 228 11.37 19.07 13.28
N THR A 229 12.65 19.25 12.97
CA THR A 229 13.18 20.46 12.34
C THR A 229 14.18 20.01 11.30
N GLY A 230 13.87 20.26 10.03
CA GLY A 230 14.70 19.80 8.93
C GLY A 230 13.94 19.70 7.61
N PRO A 231 14.59 19.18 6.56
CA PRO A 231 14.01 19.16 5.23
C PRO A 231 12.82 18.20 5.12
N ALA A 232 11.92 18.49 4.18
CA ALA A 232 10.75 17.69 3.89
C ALA A 232 10.43 17.70 2.40
N PHE A 233 9.61 16.76 1.95
CA PHE A 233 8.96 16.79 0.65
C PHE A 233 7.46 16.84 0.83
N LYS A 234 6.80 17.86 0.24
CA LYS A 234 5.36 17.84 0.00
C LYS A 234 5.11 17.26 -1.37
N SER A 235 4.25 16.27 -1.48
CA SER A 235 3.99 15.59 -2.75
C SER A 235 2.53 15.24 -2.93
N GLY A 236 2.05 15.35 -4.16
CA GLY A 236 0.73 14.85 -4.56
C GLY A 236 0.60 13.35 -4.27
N VAL A 237 -0.62 12.92 -3.95
CA VAL A 237 -0.89 11.53 -3.55
C VAL A 237 -0.55 10.52 -4.66
N GLY A 238 -0.55 10.97 -5.92
CA GLY A 238 -0.27 10.15 -7.10
C GLY A 238 1.21 9.83 -7.31
N VAL A 239 2.12 10.47 -6.55
CA VAL A 239 3.56 10.27 -6.66
C VAL A 239 3.97 8.85 -6.28
N GLN A 240 4.86 8.26 -7.08
CA GLN A 240 5.33 6.89 -6.98
C GLN A 240 6.78 6.81 -6.50
N ALA A 241 7.23 5.62 -6.08
CA ALA A 241 8.56 5.44 -5.49
C ALA A 241 9.68 5.95 -6.42
N PHE A 242 9.64 5.56 -7.71
CA PHE A 242 10.65 6.00 -8.68
C PHE A 242 10.72 7.53 -8.86
N GLU A 243 9.59 8.24 -8.69
CA GLU A 243 9.51 9.69 -8.84
C GLU A 243 10.08 10.39 -7.61
N ILE A 244 9.62 10.01 -6.40
CA ILE A 244 10.07 10.68 -5.17
C ILE A 244 11.54 10.38 -4.86
N TYR A 245 12.01 9.16 -5.12
CA TYR A 245 13.41 8.83 -4.89
C TYR A 245 14.34 9.60 -5.81
N LYS A 246 13.95 9.78 -7.08
CA LYS A 246 14.71 10.63 -8.00
C LYS A 246 14.73 12.08 -7.52
N ALA A 247 13.57 12.64 -7.15
CA ALA A 247 13.48 14.01 -6.65
C ALA A 247 14.29 14.24 -5.36
N ALA A 248 14.31 13.24 -4.46
CA ALA A 248 15.12 13.28 -3.25
C ALA A 248 16.62 13.23 -3.55
N ALA A 249 17.05 12.34 -4.45
CA ALA A 249 18.45 12.21 -4.87
C ALA A 249 19.01 13.51 -5.48
N GLU A 250 18.21 14.21 -6.30
CA GLU A 250 18.58 15.52 -6.87
C GLU A 250 18.83 16.62 -5.81
N LYS A 251 18.40 16.38 -4.56
CA LYS A 251 18.64 17.25 -3.40
C LYS A 251 19.68 16.70 -2.42
N GLY A 252 20.33 15.57 -2.73
CA GLY A 252 21.21 14.86 -1.80
C GLY A 252 20.45 14.40 -0.56
N ARG A 253 19.19 13.97 -0.76
CA ARG A 253 18.27 13.54 0.29
C ARG A 253 17.72 12.15 0.01
N ILE A 254 17.16 11.58 1.06
CA ILE A 254 16.42 10.32 1.04
C ILE A 254 15.03 10.56 1.66
N VAL A 255 14.04 9.83 1.18
CA VAL A 255 12.72 9.70 1.81
C VAL A 255 12.43 8.24 2.09
N VAL A 256 11.60 7.94 3.09
CA VAL A 256 11.15 6.56 3.35
C VAL A 256 10.07 6.18 2.34
N GLY A 257 10.38 5.26 1.42
CA GLY A 257 9.45 4.69 0.45
C GLY A 257 9.57 3.16 0.37
N GLY A 258 8.73 2.54 -0.45
CA GLY A 258 8.78 1.09 -0.70
C GLY A 258 9.90 0.70 -1.67
N GLU A 259 10.13 -0.60 -1.80
CA GLU A 259 11.07 -1.17 -2.76
C GLU A 259 10.50 -1.24 -4.19
N GLY A 260 9.19 -1.44 -4.36
CA GLY A 260 8.55 -1.48 -5.68
C GLY A 260 8.55 -0.13 -6.38
N GLU A 261 9.04 -0.08 -7.63
CA GLU A 261 9.26 1.14 -8.41
C GLU A 261 7.96 1.93 -8.61
N THR A 262 6.87 1.26 -9.00
CA THR A 262 5.63 1.95 -9.38
C THR A 262 4.62 2.10 -8.25
N VAL A 263 4.97 1.70 -7.02
CA VAL A 263 4.10 1.84 -5.85
C VAL A 263 3.82 3.31 -5.57
N GLY A 264 2.54 3.66 -5.38
CA GLY A 264 2.10 5.01 -5.02
C GLY A 264 2.38 5.28 -3.54
N VAL A 265 3.58 5.76 -3.24
CA VAL A 265 4.12 5.90 -1.87
C VAL A 265 3.26 6.82 -0.99
N MET A 266 2.68 7.87 -1.56
CA MET A 266 1.84 8.82 -0.82
C MET A 266 0.41 8.30 -0.56
N GLY A 267 0.04 7.18 -1.17
CA GLY A 267 -1.30 6.59 -1.08
C GLY A 267 -1.42 5.49 -0.02
N GLY A 268 -1.95 4.34 -0.44
CA GLY A 268 -2.19 3.19 0.43
C GLY A 268 -0.94 2.61 1.12
N TYR A 269 0.26 2.86 0.56
CA TYR A 269 1.53 2.47 1.16
C TYR A 269 1.74 3.15 2.52
N ILE A 270 1.83 4.48 2.56
CA ILE A 270 1.94 5.26 3.81
C ILE A 270 0.72 5.01 4.70
N GLN A 271 -0.48 5.02 4.11
CA GLN A 271 -1.70 4.89 4.91
C GLN A 271 -1.82 3.52 5.59
N GLY A 272 -1.18 2.47 5.05
CA GLY A 272 -1.13 1.15 5.66
C GLY A 272 0.07 0.89 6.59
N GLY A 273 1.01 1.83 6.70
CA GLY A 273 2.31 1.63 7.37
C GLY A 273 3.44 1.85 6.38
N GLY A 274 3.74 0.83 5.57
CA GLY A 274 4.74 0.89 4.51
C GLY A 274 6.13 0.55 5.00
N HIS A 275 6.64 -0.62 4.62
CA HIS A 275 8.03 -0.98 4.90
C HIS A 275 8.99 -0.50 3.82
N SER A 276 10.24 -0.34 4.19
CA SER A 276 11.28 0.25 3.37
C SER A 276 12.63 -0.41 3.63
N PRO A 277 13.57 -0.38 2.65
CA PRO A 277 14.99 -0.61 2.90
C PRO A 277 15.59 0.29 4.01
N LEU A 278 14.88 1.35 4.39
CA LEU A 278 15.26 2.31 5.44
C LEU A 278 14.50 2.09 6.76
N THR A 279 13.64 1.09 6.86
CA THR A 279 12.77 0.91 8.04
C THR A 279 13.56 0.68 9.34
N GLY A 280 14.73 0.03 9.26
CA GLY A 280 15.66 -0.12 10.38
C GLY A 280 16.33 1.17 10.86
N LEU A 281 16.23 2.27 10.10
CA LEU A 281 16.81 3.57 10.40
C LEU A 281 15.76 4.62 10.77
N TYR A 282 14.68 4.69 9.99
CA TYR A 282 13.70 5.79 10.04
C TYR A 282 12.26 5.34 10.31
N GLY A 283 12.02 4.03 10.48
CA GLY A 283 10.70 3.46 10.70
C GLY A 283 9.88 3.24 9.43
N THR A 284 8.58 3.06 9.60
CA THR A 284 7.65 2.84 8.48
C THR A 284 7.40 4.14 7.70
N GLY A 285 6.84 4.05 6.50
CA GLY A 285 6.42 5.22 5.72
C GLY A 285 5.48 6.15 6.51
N ALA A 286 4.55 5.58 7.28
CA ALA A 286 3.64 6.31 8.16
C ALA A 286 4.34 7.12 9.26
N ASP A 287 5.49 6.64 9.77
CA ASP A 287 6.29 7.32 10.79
C ASP A 287 6.96 8.60 10.23
N SER A 288 7.11 8.68 8.91
CA SER A 288 7.72 9.81 8.20
C SER A 288 6.77 10.97 7.90
N VAL A 289 5.46 10.80 8.09
CA VAL A 289 4.48 11.82 7.72
C VAL A 289 4.44 12.99 8.72
N LEU A 290 4.45 14.21 8.16
CA LEU A 290 4.34 15.49 8.89
C LEU A 290 2.95 16.13 8.72
N SER A 291 2.33 16.02 7.54
CA SER A 291 1.00 16.56 7.25
C SER A 291 0.36 15.86 6.05
N MET A 292 -0.97 15.85 5.97
CA MET A 292 -1.75 15.38 4.83
C MET A 292 -2.86 16.38 4.49
N GLU A 293 -3.09 16.59 3.19
CA GLU A 293 -4.26 17.29 2.68
C GLU A 293 -5.31 16.27 2.24
N VAL A 294 -6.55 16.39 2.74
CA VAL A 294 -7.55 15.32 2.71
C VAL A 294 -8.92 15.88 2.35
N VAL A 295 -9.66 15.16 1.52
CA VAL A 295 -11.11 15.37 1.37
C VAL A 295 -11.86 14.35 2.24
N THR A 296 -12.64 14.83 3.19
CA THR A 296 -13.40 14.02 4.15
C THR A 296 -14.72 13.50 3.58
N ALA A 297 -15.41 12.61 4.30
CA ALA A 297 -16.64 11.96 3.81
C ALA A 297 -17.81 12.95 3.57
N ASP A 298 -17.81 14.08 4.28
CA ASP A 298 -18.73 15.20 4.09
C ASP A 298 -18.30 16.15 2.95
N GLY A 299 -17.16 15.91 2.31
CA GLY A 299 -16.69 16.65 1.14
C GLY A 299 -15.87 17.90 1.44
N GLU A 300 -15.50 18.12 2.71
CA GLU A 300 -14.63 19.21 3.11
C GLU A 300 -13.17 18.92 2.76
N PHE A 301 -12.43 19.95 2.36
CA PHE A 301 -10.98 19.88 2.19
C PHE A 301 -10.30 20.34 3.48
N VAL A 302 -9.53 19.46 4.11
CA VAL A 302 -8.89 19.72 5.40
C VAL A 302 -7.40 19.39 5.37
N VAL A 303 -6.65 20.06 6.24
CA VAL A 303 -5.26 19.68 6.56
C VAL A 303 -5.26 18.88 7.85
N ALA A 304 -4.72 17.66 7.80
CA ALA A 304 -4.50 16.80 8.94
C ALA A 304 -3.01 16.81 9.31
N ASN A 305 -2.67 17.25 10.52
CA ASN A 305 -1.30 17.28 11.05
C ASN A 305 -1.31 17.16 12.58
N SER A 306 -0.17 17.44 13.23
CA SER A 306 -0.01 17.34 14.69
C SER A 306 -0.85 18.34 15.50
N THR A 307 -1.40 19.38 14.88
CA THR A 307 -2.16 20.45 15.55
C THR A 307 -3.59 20.62 15.03
N SER A 308 -3.90 20.12 13.84
CA SER A 308 -5.20 20.24 13.18
C SER A 308 -5.69 18.88 12.69
N ASN A 309 -6.98 18.59 12.91
CA ASN A 309 -7.60 17.30 12.57
C ASN A 309 -6.79 16.09 13.07
N THR A 310 -6.29 16.15 14.30
CA THR A 310 -5.31 15.20 14.86
C THR A 310 -5.81 13.76 14.90
N ASP A 311 -7.11 13.55 15.13
CA ASP A 311 -7.73 12.23 15.06
C ASP A 311 -7.63 11.62 13.66
N LEU A 312 -7.93 12.42 12.63
CA LEU A 312 -7.81 12.02 11.23
C LEU A 312 -6.34 11.81 10.84
N PHE A 313 -5.45 12.69 11.31
CA PHE A 313 -4.01 12.57 11.10
C PHE A 313 -3.44 11.25 11.67
N TRP A 314 -3.86 10.90 12.89
CA TRP A 314 -3.49 9.64 13.53
C TRP A 314 -4.01 8.44 12.71
N ALA A 315 -5.29 8.46 12.33
CA ALA A 315 -5.93 7.36 11.61
C ALA A 315 -5.34 7.13 10.21
N LEU A 316 -4.98 8.19 9.48
CA LEU A 316 -4.39 8.08 8.15
C LEU A 316 -2.93 7.59 8.16
N ARG A 317 -2.28 7.53 9.32
CA ARG A 317 -0.88 7.07 9.45
C ARG A 317 -0.85 5.64 9.99
N GLY A 318 -1.31 4.68 9.18
CA GLY A 318 -1.29 3.24 9.47
C GLY A 318 -2.67 2.57 9.56
N GLY A 319 -3.76 3.34 9.63
CA GLY A 319 -5.13 2.81 9.71
C GLY A 319 -5.72 2.31 8.37
N GLY A 320 -4.92 2.30 7.30
CA GLY A 320 -5.30 1.83 5.96
C GLY A 320 -5.90 2.93 5.08
N GLY A 321 -5.63 2.84 3.78
CA GLY A 321 -6.20 3.74 2.78
C GLY A 321 -7.68 3.49 2.50
N SER A 322 -8.32 4.43 1.81
CA SER A 322 -9.70 4.33 1.31
C SER A 322 -10.77 4.14 2.39
N THR A 323 -10.53 4.63 3.62
CA THR A 323 -11.46 4.43 4.75
C THR A 323 -11.81 5.71 5.52
N PHE A 324 -10.88 6.64 5.71
CA PHE A 324 -11.10 7.85 6.52
C PHE A 324 -11.25 9.15 5.70
N GLY A 325 -10.89 9.11 4.42
CA GLY A 325 -10.87 10.27 3.52
C GLY A 325 -10.08 9.98 2.25
N VAL A 326 -10.10 10.91 1.31
CA VAL A 326 -9.28 10.86 0.10
C VAL A 326 -8.11 11.81 0.28
N VAL A 327 -6.91 11.26 0.51
CA VAL A 327 -5.67 12.04 0.57
C VAL A 327 -5.36 12.60 -0.82
N THR A 328 -4.96 13.87 -0.87
CA THR A 328 -4.61 14.60 -2.10
C THR A 328 -3.13 14.99 -2.15
N SER A 329 -2.53 15.28 -1.00
CA SER A 329 -1.07 15.44 -0.85
C SER A 329 -0.58 15.01 0.52
N VAL A 330 0.70 14.69 0.62
CA VAL A 330 1.38 14.27 1.85
C VAL A 330 2.70 15.03 1.96
N THR A 331 3.00 15.52 3.16
CA THR A 331 4.32 16.05 3.52
C THR A 331 5.07 15.02 4.35
N VAL A 332 6.26 14.62 3.90
CA VAL A 332 7.11 13.61 4.56
C VAL A 332 8.48 14.17 4.92
N LYS A 333 9.07 13.64 5.99
CA LYS A 333 10.45 13.91 6.41
C LYS A 333 11.43 13.54 5.30
N ALA A 334 12.48 14.34 5.14
CA ALA A 334 13.63 14.03 4.29
C ALA A 334 14.89 13.88 5.14
N HIS A 335 15.74 12.93 4.78
CA HIS A 335 16.97 12.60 5.50
C HIS A 335 18.20 12.91 4.62
N PRO A 336 19.38 13.15 5.20
CA PRO A 336 20.62 13.17 4.44
C PRO A 336 20.82 11.87 3.65
N ASP A 337 21.44 11.97 2.48
CA ASP A 337 21.86 10.79 1.71
C ASP A 337 22.90 9.96 2.48
N LEU A 338 23.04 8.69 2.09
CA LEU A 338 23.98 7.75 2.71
C LEU A 338 24.54 6.76 1.68
N GLU A 339 25.73 6.26 1.97
CA GLU A 339 26.33 5.14 1.24
C GLU A 339 25.55 3.85 1.51
N VAL A 340 25.59 2.90 0.57
CA VAL A 340 24.92 1.60 0.73
C VAL A 340 25.81 0.50 0.18
N THR A 341 25.90 -0.59 0.92
CA THR A 341 26.48 -1.84 0.41
C THR A 341 25.40 -2.91 0.24
N VAL A 342 25.48 -3.65 -0.86
CA VAL A 342 24.48 -4.63 -1.27
C VAL A 342 25.14 -5.97 -1.57
N SER A 343 24.53 -7.08 -1.16
CA SER A 343 24.94 -8.44 -1.56
C SER A 343 23.79 -9.17 -2.23
N ARG A 344 24.08 -9.91 -3.31
CA ARG A 344 23.07 -10.69 -4.05
C ARG A 344 23.61 -12.01 -4.56
N PHE A 345 22.97 -13.09 -4.17
CA PHE A 345 23.35 -14.42 -4.63
C PHE A 345 22.22 -15.41 -4.44
N GLY A 346 22.37 -16.60 -5.00
CA GLY A 346 21.39 -17.67 -4.87
C GLY A 346 22.03 -19.02 -5.07
N PHE A 347 21.34 -20.05 -4.59
CA PHE A 347 21.73 -21.44 -4.75
C PHE A 347 20.47 -22.31 -4.76
N THR A 348 20.61 -23.55 -5.25
CA THR A 348 19.49 -24.47 -5.39
C THR A 348 19.79 -25.80 -4.73
N SER A 349 18.75 -26.48 -4.25
CA SER A 349 18.89 -27.81 -3.67
C SER A 349 19.30 -28.87 -4.70
N ALA A 350 19.10 -28.62 -6.00
CA ALA A 350 19.61 -29.46 -7.08
C ALA A 350 21.16 -29.43 -7.15
N GLN A 351 21.78 -28.32 -6.76
CA GLN A 351 23.23 -28.17 -6.75
C GLN A 351 23.86 -28.64 -5.43
N THR A 352 23.19 -28.38 -4.30
CA THR A 352 23.75 -28.62 -2.96
C THR A 352 23.27 -29.92 -2.31
N GLY A 353 22.18 -30.51 -2.79
CA GLY A 353 21.39 -31.50 -2.04
C GLY A 353 20.42 -30.83 -1.05
N ASN A 354 19.30 -31.50 -0.75
CA ASN A 354 18.21 -30.93 0.05
C ASN A 354 18.61 -30.65 1.51
N GLU A 355 19.31 -31.56 2.18
CA GLU A 355 19.67 -31.33 3.58
C GLU A 355 20.72 -30.23 3.73
N THR A 356 21.71 -30.19 2.84
CA THR A 356 22.70 -29.09 2.78
C THR A 356 22.03 -27.75 2.46
N PHE A 357 21.07 -27.73 1.52
CA PHE A 357 20.29 -26.53 1.22
C PHE A 357 19.59 -26.00 2.46
N TRP A 358 18.90 -26.88 3.19
CA TRP A 358 18.13 -26.48 4.36
C TRP A 358 19.02 -26.10 5.54
N ALA A 359 20.17 -26.76 5.73
CA ALA A 359 21.18 -26.34 6.70
C ALA A 359 21.71 -24.92 6.39
N ALA A 360 21.95 -24.61 5.11
CA ALA A 360 22.37 -23.27 4.68
C ALA A 360 21.30 -22.20 4.96
N ILE A 361 20.01 -22.50 4.75
CA ILE A 361 18.91 -21.59 5.11
C ILE A 361 18.81 -21.42 6.63
N ARG A 362 18.94 -22.51 7.41
CA ARG A 362 18.90 -22.45 8.88
C ARG A 362 19.97 -21.50 9.43
N ALA A 363 21.19 -21.61 8.92
CA ALA A 363 22.32 -20.79 9.31
C ALA A 363 22.06 -19.29 9.07
N TYR A 364 21.35 -18.94 8.00
CA TYR A 364 20.95 -17.55 7.78
C TYR A 364 19.86 -17.08 8.75
N VAL A 365 18.85 -17.92 9.03
CA VAL A 365 17.79 -17.61 10.00
C VAL A 365 18.36 -17.31 11.39
N ASP A 366 19.50 -17.91 11.76
CA ASP A 366 20.18 -17.61 13.02
C ASP A 366 20.73 -16.19 13.13
N LEU A 367 20.95 -15.49 12.00
CA LEU A 367 21.49 -14.13 11.98
C LEU A 367 20.42 -13.03 11.92
N TRP A 368 19.13 -13.38 11.97
CA TRP A 368 18.07 -12.40 11.70
C TRP A 368 17.95 -11.30 12.76
N ILE A 369 18.18 -11.63 14.04
CA ILE A 369 18.20 -10.61 15.09
C ILE A 369 19.37 -9.65 14.85
N ASP A 370 20.58 -10.18 14.64
CA ASP A 370 21.79 -9.36 14.48
C ASP A 370 21.70 -8.46 13.25
N ASN A 371 21.22 -8.99 12.12
CA ASN A 371 21.00 -8.23 10.89
C ASN A 371 19.94 -7.14 11.05
N ALA A 372 18.84 -7.44 11.75
CA ALA A 372 17.79 -6.46 12.03
C ALA A 372 18.29 -5.35 12.97
N ASP A 373 19.04 -5.70 14.01
CA ASP A 373 19.64 -4.75 14.96
C ASP A 373 20.69 -3.85 14.30
N ALA A 374 21.44 -4.40 13.35
CA ALA A 374 22.38 -3.67 12.51
C ALA A 374 21.71 -2.68 11.53
N GLY A 375 20.37 -2.65 11.46
CA GLY A 375 19.63 -1.74 10.58
C GLY A 375 19.75 -2.11 9.10
N THR A 376 19.94 -3.39 8.80
CA THR A 376 19.89 -3.90 7.41
C THR A 376 18.45 -4.22 7.03
N TYR A 377 18.25 -4.36 5.72
CA TYR A 377 16.99 -4.83 5.14
C TYR A 377 17.32 -5.94 4.15
N THR A 378 16.64 -7.07 4.25
CA THR A 378 16.81 -8.14 3.27
C THR A 378 15.52 -8.44 2.53
N TYR A 379 15.64 -8.85 1.28
CA TYR A 379 14.58 -9.40 0.45
C TYR A 379 15.08 -10.72 -0.11
N TRP A 380 14.39 -11.80 0.22
CA TRP A 380 14.79 -13.10 -0.27
C TRP A 380 13.60 -14.02 -0.52
N THR A 381 13.77 -14.91 -1.50
CA THR A 381 12.70 -15.78 -1.96
C THR A 381 13.06 -17.25 -1.84
N LEU A 382 12.08 -18.06 -1.46
CA LEU A 382 12.12 -19.52 -1.61
C LEU A 382 11.10 -19.94 -2.65
N ILE A 383 11.59 -20.52 -3.75
CA ILE A 383 10.76 -20.97 -4.85
C ILE A 383 10.91 -22.49 -4.98
N PRO A 384 9.93 -23.27 -4.49
CA PRO A 384 9.86 -24.71 -4.74
C PRO A 384 9.38 -24.99 -6.17
N SER A 385 9.98 -25.99 -6.81
CA SER A 385 9.59 -26.50 -8.13
C SER A 385 9.98 -27.97 -8.26
N ASN A 386 8.98 -28.86 -8.39
CA ASN A 386 9.18 -30.30 -8.60
C ASN A 386 10.18 -30.94 -7.61
N GLY A 387 10.07 -30.61 -6.31
CA GLY A 387 10.95 -31.13 -5.26
C GLY A 387 12.34 -30.51 -5.20
N THR A 388 12.66 -29.56 -6.08
CA THR A 388 13.84 -28.69 -6.00
C THR A 388 13.46 -27.38 -5.33
N PHE A 389 14.33 -26.86 -4.47
CA PHE A 389 14.16 -25.57 -3.82
C PHE A 389 15.19 -24.58 -4.34
N SER A 390 14.75 -23.37 -4.70
CA SER A 390 15.63 -22.28 -5.11
C SER A 390 15.60 -21.17 -4.07
N PHE A 391 16.78 -20.75 -3.63
CA PHE A 391 16.98 -19.58 -2.77
C PHE A 391 17.57 -18.44 -3.61
N ALA A 392 17.03 -17.24 -3.44
CA ALA A 392 17.61 -16.03 -4.01
C ALA A 392 17.60 -14.91 -2.97
N PHE A 393 18.78 -14.33 -2.74
CA PHE A 393 19.04 -13.17 -1.91
C PHE A 393 19.11 -11.94 -2.81
N SER A 394 18.05 -11.14 -2.86
CA SER A 394 17.91 -10.11 -3.89
C SER A 394 17.14 -8.88 -3.38
N PRO A 395 17.71 -8.09 -2.45
CA PRO A 395 19.08 -8.20 -1.93
C PRO A 395 19.20 -8.37 -0.40
N PHE A 396 20.42 -8.51 0.11
CA PHE A 396 20.79 -7.90 1.39
C PHE A 396 21.19 -6.45 1.15
N PHE A 397 20.54 -5.53 1.83
CA PHE A 397 20.67 -4.09 1.68
C PHE A 397 21.15 -3.48 3.01
N ALA A 398 22.35 -2.92 3.01
CA ALA A 398 23.01 -2.38 4.19
C ALA A 398 23.19 -0.86 4.06
N PRO A 399 22.17 -0.06 4.40
CA PRO A 399 22.26 1.40 4.33
C PRO A 399 23.20 1.94 5.41
N GLY A 400 24.01 2.92 5.04
CA GLY A 400 25.00 3.59 5.89
C GLY A 400 26.17 2.68 6.28
N LYS A 401 26.52 1.70 5.42
CA LYS A 401 27.60 0.75 5.68
C LYS A 401 28.52 0.61 4.47
N ASN A 402 29.82 0.62 4.74
CA ASN A 402 30.83 0.31 3.74
C ASN A 402 30.93 -1.21 3.51
N VAL A 403 31.83 -1.61 2.60
CA VAL A 403 32.02 -3.01 2.22
C VAL A 403 32.47 -3.89 3.39
N GLU A 404 33.38 -3.41 4.22
CA GLU A 404 33.94 -4.17 5.35
C GLU A 404 32.84 -4.44 6.40
N GLU A 405 32.08 -3.41 6.76
CA GLU A 405 30.98 -3.50 7.73
C GLU A 405 29.86 -4.43 7.25
N ALA A 406 29.44 -4.30 5.99
CA ALA A 406 28.40 -5.15 5.42
C ALA A 406 28.87 -6.60 5.26
N THR A 407 30.13 -6.82 4.88
CA THR A 407 30.70 -8.16 4.77
C THR A 407 30.78 -8.84 6.14
N ALA A 408 31.18 -8.11 7.19
CA ALA A 408 31.27 -8.64 8.54
C ALA A 408 29.94 -9.20 9.06
N LEU A 409 28.80 -8.61 8.67
CA LEU A 409 27.46 -9.09 9.05
C LEU A 409 27.10 -10.43 8.39
N LEU A 410 27.58 -10.68 7.18
CA LEU A 410 27.30 -11.91 6.43
C LEU A 410 28.39 -12.97 6.57
N GLN A 411 29.59 -12.59 7.03
CA GLN A 411 30.74 -13.49 7.14
C GLN A 411 30.44 -14.77 7.95
N PRO A 412 29.73 -14.71 9.11
CA PRO A 412 29.38 -15.94 9.82
C PRO A 412 28.55 -16.91 8.99
N TRP A 413 27.67 -16.41 8.11
CA TRP A 413 26.92 -17.26 7.20
C TRP A 413 27.77 -17.77 6.04
N PHE A 414 28.63 -16.92 5.46
CA PHE A 414 29.56 -17.32 4.41
C PHE A 414 30.49 -18.45 4.86
N ASP A 415 30.99 -18.40 6.10
CA ASP A 415 31.80 -19.46 6.69
C ASP A 415 31.00 -20.77 6.79
N GLN A 416 29.74 -20.71 7.26
CA GLN A 416 28.86 -21.88 7.30
C GLN A 416 28.55 -22.43 5.90
N LEU A 417 28.36 -21.58 4.89
CA LEU A 417 28.15 -22.02 3.51
C LEU A 417 29.38 -22.76 2.97
N ASN A 418 30.58 -22.27 3.25
CA ASN A 418 31.84 -22.93 2.88
C ASN A 418 32.00 -24.29 3.57
N ASP A 419 31.74 -24.37 4.87
CA ASP A 419 31.80 -25.61 5.66
C ASP A 419 30.80 -26.66 5.15
N LEU A 420 29.63 -26.22 4.69
CA LEU A 420 28.61 -27.05 4.05
C LEU A 420 28.93 -27.42 2.59
N GLY A 421 29.99 -26.86 2.01
CA GLY A 421 30.37 -27.06 0.61
C GLY A 421 29.42 -26.42 -0.40
N VAL A 422 28.64 -25.41 0.02
CA VAL A 422 27.76 -24.64 -0.86
C VAL A 422 28.60 -23.69 -1.70
N LYS A 423 28.43 -23.76 -3.02
CA LYS A 423 29.08 -22.80 -3.94
C LYS A 423 28.18 -21.57 -4.09
N PHE A 424 28.74 -20.40 -3.79
CA PHE A 424 28.07 -19.12 -3.93
C PHE A 424 29.10 -18.05 -4.34
N ASP A 425 28.60 -16.96 -4.92
CA ASP A 425 29.36 -15.73 -5.14
C ASP A 425 28.56 -14.61 -4.46
N PRO A 426 29.03 -14.01 -3.36
CA PRO A 426 28.24 -13.07 -2.59
C PRO A 426 27.94 -11.77 -3.34
N ASN A 427 28.66 -11.47 -4.44
CA ASN A 427 28.46 -10.31 -5.30
C ASN A 427 28.20 -9.02 -4.50
N ILE A 428 29.19 -8.63 -3.68
CA ILE A 428 29.10 -7.47 -2.81
C ILE A 428 29.43 -6.23 -3.63
N THR A 429 28.50 -5.29 -3.70
CA THR A 429 28.63 -4.04 -4.46
C THR A 429 28.38 -2.85 -3.54
N HIS A 430 29.28 -1.86 -3.62
CA HIS A 430 29.16 -0.60 -2.93
C HIS A 430 28.56 0.48 -3.83
N TYR A 431 27.76 1.36 -3.24
CA TYR A 431 27.17 2.53 -3.88
C TYR A 431 27.35 3.75 -2.98
N ASP A 432 27.78 4.87 -3.57
CA ASP A 432 28.03 6.11 -2.82
C ASP A 432 26.74 6.82 -2.37
N ASN A 433 25.58 6.43 -2.91
CA ASN A 433 24.28 7.02 -2.59
C ASN A 433 23.16 5.97 -2.57
N TYR A 434 22.08 6.30 -1.87
CA TYR A 434 20.93 5.41 -1.71
C TYR A 434 20.15 5.17 -3.01
N TYR A 435 19.99 6.19 -3.85
CA TYR A 435 19.17 6.10 -5.06
C TYR A 435 19.72 5.07 -6.05
N ASP A 436 21.02 5.11 -6.32
CA ASP A 436 21.68 4.17 -7.21
C ASP A 436 21.65 2.76 -6.63
N ALA A 437 21.87 2.63 -5.31
CA ALA A 437 21.75 1.35 -4.63
C ALA A 437 20.34 0.76 -4.79
N TRP A 438 19.30 1.55 -4.52
CA TRP A 438 17.90 1.13 -4.68
C TRP A 438 17.59 0.76 -6.13
N ARG A 439 17.91 1.64 -7.09
CA ARG A 439 17.61 1.46 -8.51
C ARG A 439 18.24 0.20 -9.10
N ASN A 440 19.45 -0.12 -8.65
CA ASN A 440 20.18 -1.31 -9.09
C ASN A 440 19.78 -2.56 -8.31
N SER A 441 19.09 -2.45 -7.16
CA SER A 441 18.77 -3.57 -6.26
C SER A 441 17.37 -4.11 -6.33
N PHE A 442 16.41 -3.25 -6.65
CA PHE A 442 15.01 -3.62 -6.68
C PHE A 442 14.53 -3.49 -8.13
N PRO A 443 14.41 -4.61 -8.86
CA PRO A 443 13.87 -4.57 -10.21
C PRO A 443 12.37 -4.23 -10.17
N LEU A 444 11.84 -3.81 -11.31
CA LEU A 444 10.41 -3.60 -11.50
C LEU A 444 9.61 -4.81 -10.99
N GLU A 445 8.71 -4.52 -10.07
CA GLU A 445 7.83 -5.49 -9.45
C GLU A 445 6.84 -6.10 -10.45
N ALA A 446 6.51 -7.37 -10.24
CA ALA A 446 5.64 -8.13 -11.13
C ALA A 446 4.17 -8.07 -10.67
N VAL A 447 3.27 -7.91 -11.63
CA VAL A 447 1.82 -8.05 -11.42
C VAL A 447 1.48 -9.48 -10.98
N GLN A 448 0.49 -9.60 -10.09
CA GLN A 448 0.06 -10.88 -9.54
C GLN A 448 -0.48 -11.81 -10.64
N LYS A 449 -0.20 -13.10 -10.50
CA LYS A 449 -0.70 -14.13 -11.42
C LYS A 449 -2.22 -14.36 -11.24
N PRO A 450 -2.94 -14.83 -12.27
CA PRO A 450 -4.38 -15.13 -12.16
C PRO A 450 -4.71 -16.35 -11.27
N ASN A 451 -3.71 -17.13 -10.83
CA ASN A 451 -3.95 -18.35 -10.07
C ASN A 451 -3.18 -18.43 -8.75
N VAL A 452 -3.03 -17.29 -8.06
CA VAL A 452 -2.29 -17.22 -6.80
C VAL A 452 -3.03 -16.37 -5.77
N ALA A 453 -2.96 -16.78 -4.51
CA ALA A 453 -3.31 -15.96 -3.36
C ALA A 453 -2.12 -15.90 -2.41
N THR A 454 -1.92 -14.73 -1.81
CA THR A 454 -0.75 -14.42 -0.98
C THR A 454 -1.24 -14.00 0.40
N ALA A 455 -0.58 -14.50 1.44
CA ALA A 455 -0.82 -14.11 2.83
C ALA A 455 0.51 -13.83 3.52
N SER A 456 0.47 -13.13 4.65
CA SER A 456 1.66 -12.68 5.34
C SER A 456 1.59 -12.85 6.85
N ARG A 457 2.73 -12.66 7.51
CA ARG A 457 2.90 -12.65 8.96
C ARG A 457 4.05 -11.73 9.37
N LEU A 458 3.82 -10.97 10.43
CA LEU A 458 4.81 -10.11 11.08
C LEU A 458 5.43 -10.86 12.26
N PHE A 459 6.51 -11.62 12.05
CA PHE A 459 7.15 -12.39 13.11
C PHE A 459 7.93 -11.46 14.07
N PRO A 460 7.54 -11.39 15.36
CA PRO A 460 8.20 -10.57 16.35
C PRO A 460 9.55 -11.15 16.79
N ARG A 461 10.37 -10.33 17.45
CA ARG A 461 11.66 -10.70 18.03
C ARG A 461 11.59 -11.94 18.92
N ALA A 462 10.54 -12.08 19.71
CA ALA A 462 10.31 -13.23 20.59
C ALA A 462 10.32 -14.59 19.85
N ASN A 463 10.08 -14.60 18.53
CA ASN A 463 10.19 -15.80 17.70
C ASN A 463 11.63 -16.21 17.39
N PHE A 464 12.63 -15.41 17.75
CA PHE A 464 14.03 -15.62 17.38
C PHE A 464 15.01 -15.57 18.55
N GLU A 465 14.56 -15.29 19.78
CA GLU A 465 15.43 -15.08 20.96
C GLU A 465 16.15 -16.36 21.41
N THR A 466 15.50 -17.53 21.30
CA THR A 466 16.12 -18.81 21.69
C THR A 466 16.38 -19.71 20.49
N ALA A 467 17.30 -20.67 20.64
CA ALA A 467 17.61 -21.63 19.59
C ALA A 467 16.39 -22.49 19.22
N GLU A 468 15.57 -22.85 20.21
CA GLU A 468 14.32 -23.60 20.02
C GLU A 468 13.31 -22.79 19.21
N LYS A 469 13.17 -21.49 19.50
CA LYS A 469 12.25 -20.61 18.76
C LYS A 469 12.69 -20.38 17.32
N ARG A 470 13.98 -20.16 17.10
CA ARG A 470 14.54 -20.10 15.74
C ARG A 470 14.36 -21.40 14.98
N GLN A 471 14.48 -22.54 15.66
CA GLN A 471 14.21 -23.86 15.09
C GLN A 471 12.74 -24.01 14.68
N GLU A 472 11.78 -23.62 15.53
CA GLU A 472 10.35 -23.65 15.21
C GLU A 472 10.04 -22.83 13.94
N VAL A 473 10.56 -21.60 13.85
CA VAL A 473 10.36 -20.74 12.66
C VAL A 473 10.92 -21.39 11.41
N TYR A 474 12.18 -21.85 11.48
CA TYR A 474 12.85 -22.52 10.36
C TYR A 474 12.06 -23.76 9.88
N GLU A 475 11.56 -24.59 10.79
CA GLU A 475 10.77 -25.76 10.44
C GLU A 475 9.48 -25.40 9.70
N ARG A 476 8.84 -24.27 10.05
CA ARG A 476 7.66 -23.78 9.32
C ARG A 476 8.02 -23.27 7.93
N ILE A 477 9.14 -22.56 7.78
CA ILE A 477 9.64 -22.12 6.47
C ILE A 477 9.93 -23.33 5.56
N ARG A 478 10.61 -24.36 6.10
CA ARG A 478 10.88 -25.61 5.37
C ARG A 478 9.58 -26.32 4.97
N ALA A 479 8.68 -26.54 5.93
CA ALA A 479 7.40 -27.21 5.68
C ALA A 479 6.54 -26.49 4.63
N SER A 480 6.50 -25.15 4.64
CA SER A 480 5.83 -24.38 3.59
C SER A 480 6.42 -24.66 2.21
N SER A 481 7.75 -24.69 2.06
CA SER A 481 8.39 -25.01 0.78
C SER A 481 8.13 -26.45 0.34
N GLU A 482 8.17 -27.41 1.25
CA GLU A 482 7.86 -28.82 0.97
C GLU A 482 6.40 -29.02 0.50
N LYS A 483 5.49 -28.13 0.90
CA LYS A 483 4.12 -28.05 0.39
C LYS A 483 3.96 -27.18 -0.88
N ASN A 484 5.07 -26.88 -1.55
CA ASN A 484 5.14 -26.04 -2.75
C ASN A 484 4.60 -24.61 -2.56
N ARG A 485 4.79 -24.01 -1.38
CA ARG A 485 4.50 -22.59 -1.16
C ARG A 485 5.69 -21.75 -1.61
N VAL A 486 5.43 -20.79 -2.50
CA VAL A 486 6.41 -19.75 -2.82
C VAL A 486 6.41 -18.75 -1.68
N GLN A 487 7.60 -18.43 -1.16
CA GLN A 487 7.78 -17.57 -0.01
C GLN A 487 8.65 -16.37 -0.35
N VAL A 488 8.34 -15.24 0.26
CA VAL A 488 9.13 -14.01 0.26
C VAL A 488 9.31 -13.61 1.70
N HIS A 489 10.53 -13.23 2.07
CA HIS A 489 10.86 -12.89 3.43
C HIS A 489 11.67 -11.61 3.45
N PHE A 490 11.34 -10.79 4.43
CA PHE A 490 12.02 -9.54 4.71
C PHE A 490 12.52 -9.55 6.14
N ASN A 491 13.84 -9.55 6.33
CA ASN A 491 14.43 -9.38 7.65
C ASN A 491 14.75 -7.91 7.86
N MET A 492 14.07 -7.30 8.82
CA MET A 492 14.19 -5.89 9.17
C MET A 492 13.59 -5.66 10.56
N GLN A 493 14.09 -4.64 11.25
CA GLN A 493 13.43 -4.08 12.43
C GLN A 493 12.61 -2.86 12.03
N ALA A 494 11.37 -2.74 12.51
CA ALA A 494 10.60 -1.49 12.39
C ALA A 494 10.82 -0.60 13.60
N LYS A 495 12.00 0.05 13.64
CA LYS A 495 12.33 1.03 14.68
C LYS A 495 11.34 2.20 14.62
N ASP A 496 11.04 2.79 15.76
CA ASP A 496 10.33 4.07 15.83
C ASP A 496 11.25 5.11 16.49
N PRO A 497 12.19 5.69 15.73
CA PRO A 497 13.15 6.64 16.28
C PRO A 497 12.51 7.95 16.74
N TYR A 498 11.24 8.19 16.39
CA TYR A 498 10.53 9.43 16.69
C TYR A 498 9.51 9.28 17.82
N ASN A 499 9.35 8.08 18.40
CA ASN A 499 8.33 7.77 19.41
C ASN A 499 6.93 8.27 18.96
N THR A 500 6.53 7.79 17.79
CA THR A 500 5.42 8.31 17.01
C THR A 500 4.08 7.83 17.57
N ASP A 501 3.17 8.76 17.85
CA ASP A 501 1.74 8.43 18.05
C ASP A 501 1.02 8.38 16.69
N ASN A 502 0.84 7.18 16.16
CA ASN A 502 0.09 6.92 14.93
C ASN A 502 -0.63 5.57 14.97
N ALA A 503 -1.40 5.28 13.91
CA ALA A 503 -2.20 4.07 13.80
C ALA A 503 -1.47 2.88 13.15
N VAL A 504 -0.13 2.93 13.04
CA VAL A 504 0.64 1.78 12.53
C VAL A 504 0.30 0.56 13.36
N ASN A 505 0.01 -0.57 12.69
CA ASN A 505 -0.29 -1.84 13.35
C ASN A 505 0.73 -2.13 14.47
N THR A 506 0.26 -2.34 15.70
CA THR A 506 1.13 -2.46 16.88
C THR A 506 2.11 -3.64 16.77
N HIS A 507 1.81 -4.63 15.93
CA HIS A 507 2.67 -5.77 15.62
C HIS A 507 3.94 -5.41 14.80
N TRP A 508 4.04 -4.20 14.23
CA TRP A 508 5.27 -3.74 13.57
C TRP A 508 6.41 -3.51 14.57
N ARG A 509 6.15 -2.92 15.73
CA ARG A 509 7.21 -2.49 16.66
C ARG A 509 8.11 -3.65 17.15
N PRO A 510 7.59 -4.85 17.47
CA PRO A 510 8.44 -5.98 17.83
C PRO A 510 9.00 -6.76 16.62
N LEU A 511 8.71 -6.37 15.37
CA LEU A 511 9.07 -7.12 14.17
C LEU A 511 10.57 -7.37 14.04
N VAL A 512 10.93 -8.61 13.65
CA VAL A 512 12.25 -8.98 13.11
C VAL A 512 12.14 -9.54 11.70
N SER A 513 10.98 -10.12 11.35
CA SER A 513 10.74 -10.61 9.99
C SER A 513 9.32 -10.41 9.53
N PHE A 514 9.15 -9.72 8.42
CA PHE A 514 7.92 -9.74 7.64
C PHE A 514 8.03 -10.86 6.61
N SER A 515 7.13 -11.84 6.68
CA SER A 515 7.19 -13.05 5.85
C SER A 515 5.88 -13.24 5.11
N MET A 516 5.98 -13.68 3.87
CA MET A 516 4.86 -13.94 2.98
C MET A 516 4.96 -15.34 2.41
N GLN A 517 3.82 -15.99 2.25
CA GLN A 517 3.74 -17.22 1.45
C GLN A 517 2.50 -17.19 0.58
N SER A 518 2.55 -17.96 -0.51
CA SER A 518 1.47 -18.01 -1.47
C SER A 518 1.04 -19.44 -1.80
N VAL A 519 -0.25 -19.58 -2.04
CA VAL A 519 -0.88 -20.80 -2.57
C VAL A 519 -1.26 -20.58 -4.03
N ARG A 520 -1.12 -21.62 -4.84
CA ARG A 520 -1.53 -21.62 -6.25
C ARG A 520 -2.56 -22.72 -6.51
N TRP A 521 -3.37 -22.52 -7.54
CA TRP A 521 -4.33 -23.51 -8.04
C TRP A 521 -4.13 -23.74 -9.55
N PRO A 522 -4.61 -24.88 -10.09
CA PRO A 522 -4.70 -25.07 -11.54
C PRO A 522 -5.48 -23.94 -12.21
N ILE A 523 -5.01 -23.44 -13.35
CA ILE A 523 -5.58 -22.25 -14.00
C ILE A 523 -7.05 -22.41 -14.40
N ASN A 524 -7.51 -23.64 -14.65
CA ASN A 524 -8.88 -23.98 -15.05
C ASN A 524 -9.75 -24.48 -13.87
N SER A 525 -9.32 -24.24 -12.63
CA SER A 525 -10.10 -24.64 -11.45
C SER A 525 -11.44 -23.90 -11.37
N THR A 526 -12.45 -24.60 -10.85
CA THR A 526 -13.77 -24.00 -10.58
C THR A 526 -13.70 -23.04 -9.39
N ALA A 527 -14.68 -22.13 -9.26
CA ALA A 527 -14.76 -21.22 -8.12
C ALA A 527 -14.81 -21.96 -6.76
N GLU A 528 -15.50 -23.10 -6.70
CA GLU A 528 -15.57 -23.92 -5.49
C GLU A 528 -14.20 -24.51 -5.11
N GLU A 529 -13.47 -25.04 -6.10
CA GLU A 529 -12.11 -25.56 -5.90
C GLU A 529 -11.14 -24.47 -5.45
N ILE A 530 -11.18 -23.29 -6.09
CA ILE A 530 -10.35 -22.13 -5.73
C ILE A 530 -10.64 -21.72 -4.28
N LEU A 531 -11.92 -21.59 -3.92
CA LEU A 531 -12.32 -21.19 -2.57
C LEU A 531 -11.88 -22.23 -1.53
N LYS A 532 -12.01 -23.53 -1.85
CA LYS A 532 -11.53 -24.61 -0.99
C LYS A 532 -10.02 -24.54 -0.78
N ILE A 533 -9.23 -24.42 -1.86
CA ILE A 533 -7.77 -24.33 -1.78
C ILE A 533 -7.34 -23.15 -0.91
N ARG A 534 -7.98 -21.98 -1.06
CA ARG A 534 -7.67 -20.79 -0.26
C ARG A 534 -8.06 -20.94 1.21
N LYS A 535 -9.20 -21.57 1.51
CA LYS A 535 -9.60 -21.87 2.89
C LYS A 535 -8.64 -22.86 3.55
N ASP A 536 -8.28 -23.93 2.84
CA ASP A 536 -7.32 -24.93 3.33
C ASP A 536 -5.93 -24.30 3.57
N PHE A 537 -5.51 -23.37 2.71
CA PHE A 537 -4.29 -22.60 2.90
C PHE A 537 -4.32 -21.75 4.18
N GLN A 538 -5.44 -21.08 4.46
CA GLN A 538 -5.61 -20.30 5.70
C GLN A 538 -5.63 -21.20 6.95
N ALA A 539 -6.41 -22.27 6.91
CA ALA A 539 -6.61 -23.18 8.04
C ALA A 539 -5.43 -24.13 8.30
N GLY A 540 -4.56 -24.34 7.32
CA GLY A 540 -3.40 -25.22 7.42
C GLY A 540 -2.07 -24.46 7.46
N ASP A 541 -1.68 -23.87 6.33
CA ASP A 541 -0.32 -23.33 6.16
C ASP A 541 -0.13 -22.01 6.90
N MET A 542 -1.10 -21.09 6.79
CA MET A 542 -1.05 -19.83 7.54
C MET A 542 -1.32 -20.04 9.03
N GLN A 543 -2.23 -20.96 9.38
CA GLN A 543 -2.44 -21.34 10.78
C GLN A 543 -1.15 -21.85 11.43
N SER A 544 -0.36 -22.66 10.71
CA SER A 544 0.93 -23.14 11.21
C SER A 544 1.91 -22.02 11.54
N TRP A 545 1.87 -20.89 10.82
CA TRP A 545 2.65 -19.70 11.16
C TRP A 545 2.06 -18.94 12.37
N ARG A 546 0.73 -18.87 12.50
CA ARG A 546 0.05 -18.26 13.65
C ARG A 546 0.35 -19.00 14.95
N ASP A 547 0.36 -20.33 14.91
CA ASP A 547 0.55 -21.19 16.09
C ASP A 547 1.90 -20.93 16.79
N ILE A 548 2.95 -20.64 16.02
CA ILE A 548 4.28 -20.33 16.58
C ILE A 548 4.46 -18.85 16.91
N SER A 549 3.57 -17.97 16.46
CA SER A 549 3.64 -16.51 16.63
C SER A 549 2.36 -15.93 17.27
N PRO A 550 1.94 -16.44 18.45
CA PRO A 550 0.75 -15.92 19.12
C PRO A 550 0.94 -14.42 19.43
N GLY A 551 -0.13 -13.63 19.24
CA GLY A 551 -0.08 -12.18 19.46
C GLY A 551 0.66 -11.38 18.38
N ALA A 552 1.06 -12.01 17.27
CA ALA A 552 1.54 -11.30 16.08
C ALA A 552 0.40 -10.97 15.10
N GLY A 553 0.73 -10.15 14.10
CA GLY A 553 -0.19 -9.69 13.06
C GLY A 553 0.27 -10.03 11.64
N SER A 554 -0.30 -9.33 10.69
CA SER A 554 -0.08 -9.45 9.25
C SER A 554 -0.08 -8.04 8.65
N TYR A 555 0.59 -7.84 7.51
CA TYR A 555 0.64 -6.52 6.88
C TYR A 555 -0.57 -6.31 5.97
N LEU A 556 -1.40 -5.32 6.29
CA LEU A 556 -2.68 -5.06 5.61
C LEU A 556 -2.58 -4.77 4.11
N ALA A 557 -1.42 -4.31 3.61
CA ALA A 557 -1.23 -4.04 2.18
C ALA A 557 -0.86 -5.30 1.39
N GLU A 558 -0.35 -6.34 2.07
CA GLU A 558 0.23 -7.54 1.49
C GLU A 558 -0.25 -8.78 2.25
N ALA A 559 -1.55 -9.04 2.18
CA ALA A 559 -2.22 -10.12 2.89
C ALA A 559 -3.32 -10.78 2.04
N ASP A 560 -4.01 -11.77 2.62
CA ASP A 560 -5.16 -12.40 1.99
C ASP A 560 -6.46 -11.80 2.56
N ARG A 561 -7.47 -11.65 1.71
CA ARG A 561 -8.83 -11.26 2.10
C ARG A 561 -9.50 -12.23 3.09
N LEU A 562 -9.02 -13.46 3.17
CA LEU A 562 -9.50 -14.51 4.07
C LEU A 562 -8.72 -14.56 5.38
N GLU A 563 -7.88 -13.57 5.67
CA GLU A 563 -7.23 -13.44 6.97
C GLU A 563 -8.28 -13.46 8.10
N PRO A 564 -8.21 -14.43 9.02
CA PRO A 564 -9.12 -14.47 10.15
C PRO A 564 -8.79 -13.32 11.11
N ASP A 565 -9.83 -12.74 11.72
CA ASP A 565 -9.68 -11.62 12.67
C ASP A 565 -8.80 -10.49 12.09
N PHE A 566 -9.12 -10.06 10.87
CA PHE A 566 -8.35 -9.02 10.17
C PHE A 566 -8.24 -7.73 11.00
N GLY A 567 -9.20 -7.44 11.89
CA GLY A 567 -9.17 -6.29 12.78
C GLY A 567 -7.91 -6.29 13.65
N ASN A 568 -7.69 -7.37 14.40
CA ASN A 568 -6.45 -7.51 15.15
C ASN A 568 -5.24 -7.76 14.24
N ALA A 569 -5.35 -8.64 13.23
CA ALA A 569 -4.20 -8.99 12.40
C ALA A 569 -3.60 -7.78 11.68
N PHE A 570 -4.43 -6.85 11.18
CA PHE A 570 -4.00 -5.73 10.33
C PHE A 570 -3.82 -4.42 11.09
N PHE A 571 -4.39 -4.27 12.28
CA PHE A 571 -4.36 -3.03 13.04
C PHE A 571 -3.89 -3.21 14.50
N GLY A 572 -3.84 -4.45 14.99
CA GLY A 572 -3.46 -4.76 16.37
C GLY A 572 -4.37 -4.09 17.38
N ASP A 573 -3.78 -3.61 18.48
CA ASP A 573 -4.50 -2.95 19.57
C ASP A 573 -5.15 -1.62 19.17
N ASN A 574 -4.81 -1.09 17.99
CA ASN A 574 -5.38 0.16 17.47
C ASN A 574 -6.80 -0.03 16.89
N TYR A 575 -7.24 -1.27 16.62
CA TYR A 575 -8.51 -1.51 15.92
C TYR A 575 -9.74 -0.88 16.59
N PRO A 576 -9.94 -0.97 17.93
CA PRO A 576 -11.10 -0.37 18.58
C PRO A 576 -11.17 1.15 18.39
N ARG A 577 -10.04 1.85 18.58
CA ARG A 577 -9.95 3.32 18.38
C ARG A 577 -10.19 3.68 16.92
N LEU A 578 -9.60 2.95 15.98
CA LEU A 578 -9.83 3.15 14.55
C LEU A 578 -11.31 2.99 14.18
N LEU A 579 -11.99 1.99 14.76
CA LEU A 579 -13.40 1.74 14.50
C LEU A 579 -14.30 2.86 15.06
N GLU A 580 -13.98 3.42 16.23
CA GLU A 580 -14.65 4.60 16.77
C GLU A 580 -14.46 5.82 15.85
N LEU A 581 -13.23 6.04 15.38
CA LEU A 581 -12.93 7.13 14.44
C LEU A 581 -13.64 6.92 13.10
N LYS A 582 -13.74 5.70 12.59
CA LYS A 582 -14.50 5.42 11.36
C LYS A 582 -15.95 5.83 11.50
N LYS A 583 -16.59 5.50 12.63
CA LYS A 583 -17.99 5.90 12.91
C LYS A 583 -18.15 7.41 13.03
N LYS A 584 -17.16 8.11 13.59
CA LYS A 584 -17.15 9.57 13.76
C LYS A 584 -16.92 10.31 12.44
N LEU A 585 -15.91 9.88 11.67
CA LEU A 585 -15.41 10.58 10.49
C LEU A 585 -16.15 10.21 9.20
N ASP A 586 -16.76 9.02 9.13
CA ASP A 586 -17.57 8.57 8.00
C ASP A 586 -18.81 7.78 8.48
N PRO A 587 -19.78 8.46 9.12
CA PRO A 587 -20.98 7.81 9.67
C PRO A 587 -21.91 7.21 8.59
N GLN A 588 -21.75 7.60 7.32
CA GLN A 588 -22.59 7.15 6.21
C GLN A 588 -21.97 5.98 5.42
N ASP A 589 -20.77 5.51 5.82
CA ASP A 589 -19.98 4.52 5.08
C ASP A 589 -19.83 4.94 3.60
N VAL A 590 -19.45 6.19 3.36
CA VAL A 590 -19.11 6.70 2.02
C VAL A 590 -17.91 5.92 1.48
N PHE A 591 -16.90 5.74 2.33
CA PHE A 591 -15.68 5.03 2.00
C PHE A 591 -15.76 3.57 2.45
N PHE A 592 -15.47 2.65 1.53
CA PHE A 592 -15.38 1.23 1.77
C PHE A 592 -14.17 0.67 1.02
N ALA A 593 -13.44 -0.21 1.68
CA ALA A 593 -12.45 -1.09 1.08
C ALA A 593 -12.50 -2.46 1.78
N THR A 594 -12.30 -3.53 1.02
CA THR A 594 -12.25 -4.88 1.59
C THR A 594 -11.16 -4.95 2.67
N THR A 595 -11.49 -5.53 3.83
CA THR A 595 -10.65 -5.63 5.04
C THR A 595 -10.12 -4.29 5.60
N SER A 596 -10.75 -3.16 5.25
CA SER A 596 -10.48 -1.88 5.92
C SER A 596 -11.22 -1.79 7.26
N VAL A 597 -10.84 -0.81 8.08
CA VAL A 597 -11.54 -0.52 9.35
C VAL A 597 -13.03 -0.32 9.11
N GLY A 598 -13.86 -1.11 9.80
CA GLY A 598 -15.31 -1.04 9.70
C GLY A 598 -15.93 -1.76 8.50
N SER A 599 -15.10 -2.38 7.65
CA SER A 599 -15.57 -3.06 6.43
C SER A 599 -16.44 -4.27 6.72
N GLU A 600 -16.40 -4.85 7.93
CA GLU A 600 -17.22 -5.99 8.35
C GLU A 600 -18.74 -5.73 8.29
N ARG A 601 -19.16 -4.46 8.22
CA ARG A 601 -20.56 -4.08 8.01
C ARG A 601 -21.05 -4.27 6.57
N TRP A 602 -20.13 -4.53 5.65
CA TRP A 602 -20.38 -4.63 4.22
C TRP A 602 -19.74 -5.88 3.65
N ARG A 603 -20.32 -6.38 2.56
CA ARG A 603 -19.79 -7.52 1.81
C ARG A 603 -20.04 -7.30 0.32
N VAL A 604 -19.05 -7.69 -0.48
CA VAL A 604 -19.25 -7.86 -1.92
C VAL A 604 -19.93 -9.21 -2.15
N GLU A 605 -21.14 -9.18 -2.69
CA GLU A 605 -21.86 -10.35 -3.18
C GLU A 605 -21.38 -10.64 -4.59
N SER A 606 -20.24 -11.33 -4.68
CA SER A 606 -19.62 -11.69 -5.94
C SER A 606 -20.46 -12.66 -6.74
N VAL A 607 -20.49 -12.46 -8.05
CA VAL A 607 -21.27 -13.28 -9.00
C VAL A 607 -20.76 -14.73 -9.04
N ASP A 608 -19.46 -14.93 -8.82
CA ASP A 608 -18.79 -16.23 -8.85
C ASP A 608 -18.63 -16.87 -7.45
N GLY A 609 -19.03 -16.18 -6.37
CA GLY A 609 -18.87 -16.65 -5.00
C GLY A 609 -17.44 -16.59 -4.45
N LEU A 610 -16.47 -16.06 -5.21
CA LEU A 610 -15.09 -15.84 -4.75
C LEU A 610 -14.97 -14.51 -4.00
N PRO A 611 -14.02 -14.36 -3.05
CA PRO A 611 -13.82 -13.09 -2.35
C PRO A 611 -13.06 -12.11 -3.26
N ASN A 612 -13.75 -11.52 -4.24
CA ASN A 612 -13.26 -10.55 -5.22
C ASN A 612 -14.20 -9.33 -5.32
N GLU A 613 -13.94 -8.41 -6.25
CA GLU A 613 -14.71 -7.19 -6.46
C GLU A 613 -15.82 -7.31 -7.52
N ASN A 614 -16.02 -8.51 -8.09
CA ASN A 614 -16.98 -8.80 -9.15
C ASN A 614 -18.40 -9.00 -8.60
N GLY A 615 -18.96 -7.98 -7.93
CA GLY A 615 -20.25 -8.12 -7.26
C GLY A 615 -20.84 -6.84 -6.68
N LYS A 616 -22.11 -6.91 -6.26
CA LYS A 616 -22.78 -5.79 -5.58
C LYS A 616 -22.24 -5.65 -4.16
N LEU A 617 -21.99 -4.42 -3.71
CA LEU A 617 -21.58 -4.09 -2.35
C LEU A 617 -22.82 -3.86 -1.49
N CYS A 618 -23.02 -4.71 -0.50
CA CYS A 618 -24.23 -4.73 0.31
C CYS A 618 -23.91 -4.82 1.81
N ARG A 619 -24.79 -4.26 2.64
CA ARG A 619 -24.73 -4.40 4.09
C ARG A 619 -24.97 -5.84 4.50
N VAL A 620 -24.21 -6.29 5.51
CA VAL A 620 -24.27 -7.62 6.12
C VAL A 620 -25.42 -7.71 7.12
#